data_AF-A0A2K3CUU8-F1
#
_entry.id   AF-A0A2K3CUU8-F1
#
_cell.length_a   1.000
_cell.length_b   1.000
_cell.length_c   1.000
_cell.angle_alpha   90.00
_cell.angle_beta   90.00
_cell.angle_gamma   90.00
#
_symmetry.space_group_name_H-M   'P 1'
#
loop_
_entity.id
_entity.type
_entity.pdbx_description
1 polymer ?
#
loop_
_entity_poly.entity_id
_entity_poly.type
_entity_poly.pdbx_seq_one_letter_code
_entity_poly.pdbx_strand_id
1 'polypeptide(L)'
;MHRHGRRGRAREQAQVLMTLAAAECAGRDPVAWLKSHVFTCSGGHLYVIGECGSPQVSAKCPECGAAVGGQNHLLGPGNSLAVHLVQQLLEGGAE
;
A
#
# COMPACT_ATOMS: atom_id res chain seq x y z
N MET A 1 20.02 -21.60 -5.21
CA MET A 1 20.63 -20.25 -5.24
C MET A 1 19.68 -19.24 -5.92
N HIS A 2 18.39 -19.18 -5.56
CA HIS A 2 17.40 -18.35 -6.28
C HIS A 2 16.69 -17.36 -5.35
N ARG A 3 17.45 -16.63 -4.53
CA ARG A 3 16.91 -15.60 -3.60
C ARG A 3 16.89 -14.17 -4.17
N HIS A 4 17.25 -13.97 -5.44
CA HIS A 4 17.35 -12.61 -6.02
C HIS A 4 16.03 -12.06 -6.59
N GLY A 5 15.08 -12.90 -7.00
CA GLY A 5 13.85 -12.44 -7.67
C GLY A 5 12.76 -11.83 -6.77
N ARG A 6 12.70 -12.21 -5.48
CA ARG A 6 11.75 -11.58 -4.53
C ARG A 6 12.27 -10.24 -4.00
N ARG A 7 13.59 -10.09 -3.89
CA ARG A 7 14.23 -8.86 -3.39
C ARG A 7 14.14 -7.72 -4.40
N GLY A 8 14.22 -8.01 -5.70
CA GLY A 8 14.06 -6.99 -6.76
C GLY A 8 12.67 -6.34 -6.73
N ARG A 9 11.61 -7.16 -6.83
CA ARG A 9 10.22 -6.67 -6.80
C ARG A 9 9.87 -5.90 -5.53
N ALA A 10 10.31 -6.38 -4.37
CA ALA A 10 10.10 -5.68 -3.10
C ALA A 10 10.75 -4.29 -3.10
N ARG A 11 11.98 -4.16 -3.61
CA ARG A 11 12.68 -2.87 -3.71
C ARG A 11 12.01 -1.92 -4.71
N GLU A 12 11.57 -2.43 -5.86
CA GLU A 12 10.84 -1.65 -6.87
C GLU A 12 9.49 -1.13 -6.31
N GLN A 13 8.73 -2.00 -5.62
CA GLN A 13 7.47 -1.61 -4.98
C GLN A 13 7.70 -0.58 -3.87
N ALA A 14 8.74 -0.75 -3.04
CA ALA A 14 9.12 0.22 -2.02
C ALA A 14 9.47 1.58 -2.64
N GLN A 15 10.24 1.60 -3.74
CA GLN A 15 10.62 2.82 -4.43
C GLN A 15 9.40 3.59 -4.97
N VAL A 16 8.45 2.88 -5.59
CA VAL A 16 7.21 3.48 -6.12
C VAL A 16 6.36 4.05 -4.97
N LEU A 17 6.15 3.27 -3.91
CA LEU A 17 5.39 3.71 -2.74
C LEU A 17 6.03 4.94 -2.08
N MET A 18 7.35 4.95 -1.90
CA MET A 18 8.06 6.11 -1.33
C MET A 18 7.95 7.35 -2.21
N THR A 19 7.96 7.19 -3.53
CA THR A 19 7.80 8.30 -4.48
C THR A 19 6.40 8.90 -4.38
N LEU A 20 5.36 8.05 -4.31
CA LEU A 20 3.97 8.49 -4.12
C LEU A 20 3.82 9.22 -2.77
N ALA A 21 4.33 8.63 -1.70
CA ALA A 21 4.24 9.21 -0.36
C ALA A 21 4.96 10.57 -0.26
N ALA A 22 6.13 10.70 -0.86
CA ALA A 22 6.86 11.96 -0.90
C ALA A 22 6.08 13.07 -1.64
N ALA A 23 5.33 12.70 -2.68
CA ALA A 23 4.49 13.64 -3.43
C ALA A 23 3.24 14.07 -2.65
N GLU A 24 2.59 13.16 -1.91
CA GLU A 24 1.32 13.43 -1.23
C GLU A 24 1.47 14.00 0.20
N CYS A 25 2.59 13.73 0.88
CA CYS A 25 2.71 14.01 2.32
C CYS A 25 2.96 15.50 2.68
N ALA A 26 3.14 16.38 1.68
CA ALA A 26 3.28 17.84 1.87
C ALA A 26 4.27 18.26 2.99
N GLY A 27 5.39 17.54 3.13
CA GLY A 27 6.43 17.82 4.13
C GLY A 27 6.30 17.06 5.46
N ARG A 28 5.30 16.19 5.63
CA ARG A 28 5.24 15.22 6.75
C ARG A 28 6.04 13.95 6.43
N ASP A 29 6.19 13.09 7.44
CA ASP A 29 6.90 11.81 7.32
C ASP A 29 6.25 10.87 6.28
N PRO A 30 6.95 10.53 5.17
CA PRO A 30 6.39 9.72 4.10
C PRO A 30 6.13 8.28 4.55
N VAL A 31 6.91 7.77 5.52
CA VAL A 31 6.73 6.42 6.06
C VAL A 31 5.43 6.33 6.87
N ALA A 32 5.13 7.32 7.69
CA ALA A 32 3.89 7.43 8.45
C ALA A 32 2.68 7.53 7.52
N TRP A 33 2.82 8.25 6.39
CA TRP A 33 1.77 8.32 5.38
C TRP A 33 1.49 6.95 4.76
N LEU A 34 2.53 6.22 4.34
CA LEU A 34 2.36 4.87 3.79
C LEU A 34 1.67 3.91 4.76
N LYS A 35 1.99 4.01 6.06
CA LYS A 35 1.38 3.16 7.09
C LYS A 35 -0.13 3.39 7.25
N SER A 36 -0.66 4.55 6.88
CA SER A 36 -2.09 4.88 7.00
C SER A 36 -2.86 4.90 5.68
N HIS A 37 -2.17 4.96 4.53
CA HIS A 37 -2.81 5.11 3.21
C HIS A 37 -2.68 3.86 2.32
N VAL A 38 -1.84 2.89 2.69
CA VAL A 38 -1.65 1.67 1.88
C VAL A 38 -2.45 0.51 2.46
N PHE A 39 -3.24 -0.11 1.59
CA PHE A 39 -4.14 -1.22 1.92
C PHE A 39 -3.88 -2.42 1.02
N THR A 40 -4.34 -3.59 1.45
CA THR A 40 -4.34 -4.83 0.69
C THR A 40 -5.76 -5.33 0.48
N CYS A 41 -6.02 -5.84 -0.72
CA CYS A 41 -7.27 -6.56 -1.02
C CYS A 41 -7.21 -8.01 -0.51
N SER A 42 -8.33 -8.73 -0.57
CA SER A 42 -8.39 -10.15 -0.17
C SER A 42 -7.47 -11.06 -1.00
N GLY A 43 -7.08 -10.61 -2.20
CA GLY A 43 -6.10 -11.29 -3.05
C GLY A 43 -4.64 -10.96 -2.75
N GLY A 44 -4.36 -10.06 -1.80
CA GLY A 44 -3.00 -9.66 -1.42
C GLY A 44 -2.39 -8.53 -2.26
N HIS A 45 -3.11 -7.98 -3.24
CA HIS A 45 -2.63 -6.85 -4.05
C HIS A 45 -2.68 -5.54 -3.26
N LEU A 46 -1.63 -4.74 -3.40
CA LEU A 46 -1.50 -3.43 -2.77
C LEU A 46 -2.27 -2.36 -3.54
N TYR A 47 -2.95 -1.49 -2.81
CA TYR A 47 -3.55 -0.28 -3.35
C TYR A 47 -3.43 0.85 -2.33
N VAL A 48 -3.58 2.07 -2.83
CA VAL A 48 -3.45 3.29 -2.03
C VAL A 48 -4.79 3.99 -2.01
N ILE A 49 -5.21 4.43 -0.82
CA ILE A 49 -6.30 5.39 -0.65
C ILE A 49 -5.63 6.73 -0.39
N GLY A 50 -5.71 7.66 -1.35
CA GLY A 50 -5.08 8.98 -1.25
C GLY A 50 -5.77 9.88 -0.22
N GLU A 51 -5.60 11.19 -0.35
CA GLU A 51 -6.35 12.22 0.39
C GLU A 51 -6.27 12.15 1.93
N CYS A 52 -7.36 11.78 2.61
CA CYS A 52 -7.44 11.63 4.07
C CYS A 52 -7.11 10.20 4.55
N GLY A 53 -6.76 9.29 3.62
CA GLY A 53 -6.46 7.88 3.92
C GLY A 53 -7.69 7.06 4.33
N SER A 54 -8.89 7.64 4.25
CA SER A 54 -10.13 6.97 4.67
C SER A 54 -10.98 6.49 3.48
N PRO A 55 -11.58 5.29 3.55
CA PRO A 55 -12.34 4.73 2.44
C PRO A 55 -13.67 5.48 2.21
N GLN A 56 -13.71 6.33 1.19
CA GLN A 56 -14.94 7.00 0.72
C GLN A 56 -15.49 6.36 -0.56
N VAL A 57 -14.61 5.76 -1.37
CA VAL A 57 -14.96 5.20 -2.68
C VAL A 57 -14.66 3.71 -2.70
N SER A 58 -15.57 2.94 -3.29
CA SER A 58 -15.39 1.51 -3.56
C SER A 58 -15.00 1.31 -5.01
N ALA A 59 -13.97 0.51 -5.26
CA ALA A 59 -13.50 0.15 -6.59
C ALA A 59 -13.28 -1.37 -6.68
N LYS A 60 -12.86 -1.85 -7.85
CA LYS A 60 -12.49 -3.26 -8.06
C LYS A 60 -10.98 -3.36 -8.27
N CYS A 61 -10.35 -4.34 -7.65
CA CYS A 61 -8.95 -4.65 -7.90
C CYS A 61 -8.78 -5.03 -9.38
N PRO A 62 -7.84 -4.42 -10.12
CA PRO A 62 -7.61 -4.74 -11.52
C PRO A 62 -6.99 -6.14 -11.73
N GLU A 63 -6.35 -6.69 -10.69
CA GLU A 63 -5.67 -7.99 -10.77
C GLU A 63 -6.60 -9.17 -10.40
N CYS A 64 -7.35 -9.06 -9.29
CA CYS A 64 -8.22 -10.16 -8.84
C CYS A 64 -9.73 -9.87 -8.89
N GLY A 65 -10.14 -8.64 -9.23
CA GLY A 65 -11.56 -8.26 -9.26
C GLY A 65 -12.22 -8.12 -7.88
N ALA A 66 -11.50 -8.32 -6.78
CA ALA A 66 -12.02 -8.14 -5.42
C ALA A 66 -12.45 -6.69 -5.17
N ALA A 67 -13.43 -6.49 -4.28
CA ALA A 67 -13.85 -5.15 -3.87
C ALA A 67 -12.75 -4.50 -3.02
N VAL A 68 -12.29 -3.31 -3.44
CA VAL A 68 -11.27 -2.51 -2.74
C VAL A 68 -11.84 -1.16 -2.32
N GLY A 69 -11.25 -0.54 -1.31
CA GLY A 69 -11.75 0.71 -0.74
C GLY A 69 -12.93 0.46 0.19
N GLY A 70 -13.91 1.35 0.16
CA GLY A 70 -15.01 1.34 1.11
C GLY A 70 -15.96 2.52 0.94
N GLN A 71 -16.81 2.76 1.93
CA GLN A 71 -17.79 3.86 1.91
C GLN A 71 -17.96 4.41 3.32
N ASN A 72 -18.33 5.68 3.46
CA ASN A 72 -18.56 6.31 4.77
C ASN A 72 -17.38 6.18 5.74
N HIS A 73 -16.13 6.25 5.24
CA HIS A 73 -14.90 6.04 6.01
C HIS A 73 -14.75 4.61 6.58
N LEU A 74 -15.58 3.67 6.12
CA LEU A 74 -15.54 2.27 6.51
C LEU A 74 -14.91 1.45 5.41
N LEU A 75 -13.87 0.71 5.77
CA LEU A 75 -13.18 -0.19 4.86
C LEU A 75 -14.10 -1.36 4.49
N GLY A 76 -14.20 -1.65 3.19
CA GLY A 76 -14.99 -2.75 2.68
C GLY A 76 -14.47 -4.10 3.18
N PRO A 77 -15.35 -5.11 3.33
CA PRO A 77 -14.98 -6.42 3.86
C PRO A 77 -13.89 -7.08 3.02
N GLY A 78 -12.93 -7.71 3.69
CA GLY A 78 -11.82 -8.42 3.05
C GLY A 78 -10.66 -7.52 2.62
N ASN A 79 -10.73 -6.22 2.90
CA ASN A 79 -9.59 -5.32 2.79
C ASN A 79 -8.93 -5.14 4.16
N SER A 80 -7.61 -4.95 4.15
CA SER A 80 -6.82 -4.75 5.37
C SER A 80 -5.78 -3.65 5.15
N LEU A 81 -5.39 -2.98 6.23
CA LEU A 81 -4.29 -2.03 6.18
C LEU A 81 -2.95 -2.78 6.00
N ALA A 82 -2.12 -2.33 5.08
CA ALA A 82 -0.90 -3.03 4.68
C ALA A 82 0.31 -2.76 5.60
N VAL A 83 0.09 -2.37 6.87
CA VAL A 83 1.15 -1.86 7.76
C VAL A 83 2.37 -2.77 7.82
N HIS A 84 2.15 -4.08 7.97
CA HIS A 84 3.24 -5.04 8.07
C HIS A 84 4.00 -5.17 6.75
N LEU A 85 3.29 -5.15 5.62
CA LEU A 85 3.90 -5.26 4.30
C LEU A 85 4.69 -4.00 3.95
N VAL A 86 4.13 -2.81 4.23
CA VAL A 86 4.82 -1.53 4.10
C VAL A 86 6.10 -1.54 4.94
N GLN A 87 6.05 -2.03 6.18
CA GLN A 87 7.24 -2.12 7.03
C GLN A 87 8.31 -3.04 6.42
N GLN A 88 7.93 -4.23 5.96
CA GLN A 88 8.85 -5.16 5.29
C GLN A 88 9.45 -4.58 4.00
N LEU A 89 8.68 -3.81 3.23
CA LEU A 89 9.13 -3.16 2.00
C LEU A 89 10.16 -2.06 2.29
N LEU A 90 9.98 -1.31 3.38
CA LEU A 90 10.91 -0.27 3.82
C LEU A 90 12.20 -0.88 4.42
N GLU A 91 12.09 -1.93 5.22
CA GLU A 91 13.23 -2.62 5.84
C GLU A 91 14.08 -3.39 4.81
N GLY A 92 13.47 -3.95 3.76
CA GLY A 92 14.19 -4.66 2.68
C GLY A 92 15.06 -3.77 1.75
N GLY A 93 15.01 -2.45 1.95
CA GLY A 93 15.88 -1.46 1.32
C GLY A 93 17.11 -1.09 2.15
N ALA A 94 17.17 -1.47 3.43
CA ALA A 94 18.29 -1.21 4.33
C ALA A 94 19.23 -2.43 4.41
N GLU A 95 19.89 -2.77 3.30
CA GLU A 95 21.11 -3.61 3.29
C GLU A 95 22.12 -3.02 2.32
#